data_AF-A0AAV7IVW5-F1
#
_entry.id   AF-A0AAV7IVW5-F1
#
_cell.length_a   1.000
_cell.length_b   1.000
_cell.length_c   1.000
_cell.angle_alpha   90.00
_cell.angle_beta   90.00
_cell.angle_gamma   90.00
#
_symmetry.space_group_name_H-M   'P 1'
#
loop_
_entity.id
_entity.type
_entity.pdbx_description
1 polymer ?
#
loop_
_entity_poly.entity_id
_entity_poly.type
_entity_poly.pdbx_seq_one_letter_code
_entity_poly.pdbx_strand_id
1 'polypeptide(L)'
;MEKWLQKKQHQQFDGSAIDKDRENEDKNNYETDLTCSESDSEVNLKFKDWIRKSSIKPNAAYCKICLTDIVCYNKNCLSRHYKSSKHISNMETIENKASQQKIDNLIQDLPLNKQIKRAELILAATVAVKCLSFSLMDTLIPIISKIFPDSKIAKQLSLKRTKTTAVIHSLSTVLLEDLNEKLMKPGSFFFLLLWMNQLMLIILSNVLF
;
A
#
# COMPACT_ATOMS: atom_id res chain seq x y z
N MET A 1 -6.32 -47.20 -11.16
CA MET A 1 -6.13 -46.41 -9.92
C MET A 1 -7.46 -45.72 -9.65
N GLU A 2 -8.45 -46.51 -9.24
CA GLU A 2 -9.86 -46.12 -9.15
C GLU A 2 -10.43 -46.72 -7.87
N LYS A 3 -10.69 -45.86 -6.87
CA LYS A 3 -11.42 -46.21 -5.65
C LYS A 3 -12.28 -45.01 -5.25
N TRP A 4 -13.44 -44.90 -5.88
CA TRP A 4 -14.59 -44.15 -5.34
C TRP A 4 -15.82 -45.04 -5.49
N LEU A 5 -15.87 -46.09 -4.65
CA LEU A 5 -17.05 -46.92 -4.49
C LEU A 5 -17.95 -46.33 -3.41
N GLN A 6 -19.18 -46.11 -3.83
CA GLN A 6 -20.35 -45.72 -3.08
C GLN A 6 -20.59 -46.61 -1.84
N LYS A 7 -21.07 -45.99 -0.75
CA LYS A 7 -22.17 -46.58 0.02
C LYS A 7 -23.03 -45.50 0.68
N LYS A 8 -24.26 -45.38 0.16
CA LYS A 8 -25.53 -45.03 0.81
C LYS A 8 -25.59 -45.65 2.24
N GLN A 9 -26.32 -45.20 3.25
CA GLN A 9 -27.65 -44.58 3.35
C GLN A 9 -27.93 -44.44 4.87
N HIS A 10 -28.53 -43.34 5.32
CA HIS A 10 -29.70 -43.37 6.22
C HIS A 10 -30.43 -42.01 6.13
N GLN A 11 -31.61 -42.06 5.49
CA GLN A 11 -32.77 -41.18 5.69
C GLN A 11 -33.32 -41.42 7.11
N GLN A 12 -34.10 -40.55 7.76
CA GLN A 12 -35.39 -39.96 7.38
C GLN A 12 -35.70 -38.82 8.39
N PHE A 13 -36.19 -37.63 7.99
CA PHE A 13 -37.62 -37.17 7.98
C PHE A 13 -38.24 -37.11 9.40
N ASP A 14 -39.03 -36.13 9.83
CA ASP A 14 -39.83 -35.09 9.17
C ASP A 14 -40.41 -34.17 10.27
N GLY A 15 -41.02 -33.03 9.92
CA GLY A 15 -42.04 -32.42 10.80
C GLY A 15 -42.06 -30.90 10.90
N SER A 16 -43.19 -30.33 10.50
CA SER A 16 -43.47 -28.93 10.18
C SER A 16 -44.34 -28.22 11.24
N ALA A 17 -44.21 -26.88 11.28
CA ALA A 17 -45.25 -25.86 11.54
C ALA A 17 -45.83 -25.59 12.95
N ILE A 18 -45.59 -24.33 13.38
CA ILE A 18 -46.49 -23.35 14.03
C ILE A 18 -46.86 -23.57 15.51
N ASP A 19 -46.37 -22.72 16.41
CA ASP A 19 -47.23 -21.71 17.05
C ASP A 19 -46.46 -20.59 17.78
N LYS A 20 -47.07 -19.41 17.79
CA LYS A 20 -46.64 -18.20 18.49
C LYS A 20 -46.93 -18.32 20.00
N ASP A 21 -46.41 -17.35 20.75
CA ASP A 21 -46.74 -17.03 22.15
C ASP A 21 -45.78 -17.55 23.23
N ARG A 22 -44.62 -16.89 23.35
CA ARG A 22 -44.13 -16.41 24.65
C ARG A 22 -43.07 -15.32 24.46
N GLU A 23 -43.56 -14.12 24.14
CA GLU A 23 -42.88 -12.91 24.59
C GLU A 23 -43.07 -12.76 26.10
N ASN A 24 -42.05 -12.14 26.72
CA ASN A 24 -41.89 -11.76 28.14
C ASN A 24 -41.20 -12.79 29.05
N GLU A 25 -40.20 -12.26 29.78
CA GLU A 25 -39.28 -12.93 30.73
C GLU A 25 -38.13 -13.66 30.02
N ASP A 26 -37.15 -12.95 29.44
CA ASP A 26 -35.86 -12.71 30.13
C ASP A 26 -35.12 -11.48 29.56
N LYS A 27 -35.85 -10.39 29.30
CA LYS A 27 -35.28 -9.10 28.84
C LYS A 27 -34.67 -8.24 29.96
N ASN A 28 -34.47 -8.74 31.18
CA ASN A 28 -33.95 -7.95 32.31
C ASN A 28 -32.92 -8.73 33.14
N ASN A 29 -31.66 -8.83 32.68
CA ASN A 29 -30.44 -8.80 33.53
C ASN A 29 -29.16 -9.29 32.80
N TYR A 30 -28.66 -8.54 31.82
CA TYR A 30 -27.20 -8.36 31.68
C TYR A 30 -26.83 -7.07 30.95
N GLU A 31 -27.77 -6.12 30.86
CA GLU A 31 -27.43 -4.74 30.55
C GLU A 31 -26.86 -4.10 31.82
N THR A 32 -25.61 -4.44 32.14
CA THR A 32 -24.78 -3.67 33.05
C THR A 32 -23.40 -3.46 32.42
N ASP A 33 -23.27 -2.29 31.82
CA ASP A 33 -22.06 -1.46 31.76
C ASP A 33 -20.78 -2.06 31.17
N LEU A 34 -20.69 -2.02 29.83
CA LEU A 34 -19.42 -1.84 29.12
C LEU A 34 -19.42 -0.62 28.17
N THR A 35 -20.29 0.35 28.43
CA THR A 35 -20.02 1.74 28.11
C THR A 35 -19.18 2.33 29.24
N CYS A 36 -18.06 2.98 28.90
CA CYS A 36 -17.43 3.93 29.82
C CYS A 36 -18.45 5.01 30.16
N SER A 37 -19.21 4.81 31.23
CA SER A 37 -19.81 5.90 31.99
C SER A 37 -18.70 6.59 32.77
N GLU A 38 -18.75 7.91 32.73
CA GLU A 38 -17.82 8.84 33.35
C GLU A 38 -17.93 8.78 34.88
N SER A 39 -17.43 7.71 35.49
CA SER A 39 -17.20 7.64 36.93
C SER A 39 -16.27 6.47 37.26
N ASP A 40 -14.96 6.73 37.20
CA ASP A 40 -13.88 6.04 37.95
C ASP A 40 -12.54 6.54 37.41
N SER A 41 -12.12 7.72 37.88
CA SER A 41 -11.02 8.52 37.35
C SER A 41 -9.60 8.00 37.62
N GLU A 42 -9.43 6.79 38.18
CA GLU A 42 -8.09 6.28 38.55
C GLU A 42 -7.61 5.05 37.75
N VAL A 43 -8.50 4.32 37.08
CA VAL A 43 -8.12 3.12 36.30
C VAL A 43 -7.98 3.41 34.79
N ASN A 44 -8.51 4.56 34.34
CA ASN A 44 -8.58 4.94 32.92
C ASN A 44 -7.26 5.53 32.36
N LEU A 45 -6.27 5.80 33.21
CA LEU A 45 -5.01 6.43 32.78
C LEU A 45 -3.93 5.44 32.33
N LYS A 46 -3.92 4.19 32.86
CA LYS A 46 -2.83 3.23 32.60
C LYS A 46 -2.91 2.50 31.25
N PHE A 47 -4.07 2.52 30.60
CA PHE A 47 -4.33 1.71 29.40
C PHE A 47 -4.66 2.55 28.14
N LYS A 48 -4.87 3.85 28.30
CA LYS A 48 -5.29 4.76 27.23
C LYS A 48 -4.26 4.89 26.11
N ASP A 49 -2.98 4.79 26.45
CA ASP A 49 -1.89 5.07 25.51
C ASP A 49 -1.79 4.02 24.40
N TRP A 50 -2.01 2.75 24.74
CA TRP A 50 -1.76 1.63 23.84
C TRP A 50 -3.02 0.87 23.37
N ILE A 51 -4.20 1.21 23.88
CA ILE A 51 -5.47 0.56 23.52
C ILE A 51 -6.35 1.46 22.64
N ARG A 52 -7.09 0.85 21.71
CA ARG A 52 -8.20 1.46 20.96
C ARG A 52 -9.37 0.46 20.87
N LYS A 53 -10.58 0.93 20.55
CA LYS A 53 -11.71 0.05 20.17
C LYS A 53 -11.35 -0.76 18.92
N SER A 54 -11.71 -2.04 18.89
CA SER A 54 -11.56 -2.88 17.70
C SER A 54 -12.54 -2.46 16.62
N SER A 55 -12.10 -2.46 15.37
CA SER A 55 -12.97 -2.24 14.20
C SER A 55 -13.64 -3.52 13.71
N ILE A 56 -13.21 -4.69 14.20
CA ILE A 56 -13.61 -5.99 13.68
C ILE A 56 -14.57 -6.69 14.64
N LYS A 57 -14.33 -6.60 15.96
CA LYS A 57 -15.12 -7.30 16.97
C LYS A 57 -15.78 -6.31 17.93
N PRO A 58 -17.12 -6.34 18.12
CA PRO A 58 -17.84 -5.35 18.91
C PRO A 58 -17.46 -5.36 20.40
N ASN A 59 -16.98 -6.49 20.93
CA ASN A 59 -16.58 -6.65 22.34
C ASN A 59 -15.07 -6.95 22.51
N ALA A 60 -14.23 -6.29 21.70
CA ALA A 60 -12.78 -6.44 21.77
C ALA A 60 -12.04 -5.11 21.79
N ALA A 61 -10.89 -5.10 22.46
CA ALA A 61 -9.95 -4.00 22.53
C ALA A 61 -8.76 -4.27 21.61
N TYR A 62 -8.39 -3.32 20.75
CA TYR A 62 -7.23 -3.43 19.87
C TYR A 62 -5.98 -2.85 20.55
N CYS A 63 -4.90 -3.64 20.60
CA CYS A 63 -3.61 -3.18 21.09
C CYS A 63 -2.76 -2.61 19.94
N LYS A 64 -2.38 -1.34 20.03
CA LYS A 64 -1.53 -0.65 19.03
C LYS A 64 -0.10 -1.22 18.96
N ILE A 65 0.37 -1.80 20.06
CA ILE A 65 1.74 -2.30 20.21
C ILE A 65 1.88 -3.74 19.71
N CYS A 66 0.89 -4.57 20.04
CA CYS A 66 0.86 -5.98 19.63
C CYS A 66 0.17 -6.20 18.28
N LEU A 67 -0.53 -5.18 17.77
CA LEU A 67 -1.37 -5.21 16.57
C LEU A 67 -2.41 -6.34 16.58
N THR A 68 -2.97 -6.62 17.75
CA THR A 68 -3.91 -7.74 17.96
C THR A 68 -5.15 -7.29 18.71
N ASP A 69 -6.29 -7.87 18.35
CA ASP A 69 -7.53 -7.77 19.12
C ASP A 69 -7.48 -8.63 20.39
N ILE A 70 -7.81 -8.02 21.51
CA ILE A 70 -7.94 -8.61 22.83
C ILE A 70 -9.43 -8.75 23.10
N VAL A 71 -9.90 -10.00 23.21
CA VAL A 71 -11.28 -10.24 23.63
C VAL A 71 -11.38 -9.97 25.12
N CYS A 72 -12.24 -9.02 25.50
CA CYS A 72 -12.33 -8.52 26.87
C CYS A 72 -13.66 -8.95 27.49
N TYR A 73 -13.62 -9.99 28.33
CA TYR A 73 -14.77 -10.38 29.15
C TYR A 73 -14.74 -9.72 30.54
N ASN A 74 -13.57 -9.27 30.99
CA ASN A 74 -13.36 -8.61 32.29
C ASN A 74 -12.13 -7.68 32.23
N LYS A 75 -12.05 -6.69 33.14
CA LYS A 75 -10.92 -5.74 33.29
C LYS A 75 -9.56 -6.47 33.46
N ASN A 76 -9.55 -7.68 34.00
CA ASN A 76 -8.34 -8.50 34.17
C ASN A 76 -7.68 -8.93 32.85
N CYS A 77 -8.43 -8.98 31.73
CA CYS A 77 -7.88 -9.34 30.42
C CYS A 77 -6.81 -8.34 29.94
N LEU A 78 -7.01 -7.05 30.22
CA LEU A 78 -6.09 -5.97 29.85
C LEU A 78 -4.82 -5.99 30.70
N SER A 79 -4.97 -6.20 32.01
CA SER A 79 -3.83 -6.36 32.94
C SER A 79 -2.96 -7.56 32.56
N ARG A 80 -3.58 -8.68 32.18
CA ARG A 80 -2.86 -9.87 31.69
C ARG A 80 -2.14 -9.62 30.38
N HIS A 81 -2.76 -8.88 29.45
CA HIS A 81 -2.12 -8.52 28.18
C HIS A 81 -0.92 -7.59 28.41
N TYR A 82 -1.06 -6.59 29.28
CA TYR A 82 0.01 -5.65 29.62
C TYR A 82 1.26 -6.38 30.16
N LYS A 83 1.05 -7.41 30.99
CA LYS A 83 2.12 -8.26 31.55
C LYS A 83 2.59 -9.39 30.61
N SER A 84 2.01 -9.51 29.42
CA SER A 84 2.39 -10.55 28.47
C SER A 84 3.80 -10.30 27.92
N SER A 85 4.61 -11.36 27.80
CA SER A 85 5.95 -11.29 27.20
C SER A 85 5.95 -10.61 25.83
N LYS A 86 4.93 -10.86 24.99
CA LYS A 86 4.79 -10.22 23.67
C LYS A 86 4.61 -8.69 23.76
N HIS A 87 3.87 -8.22 24.76
CA HIS A 87 3.61 -6.79 24.95
C HIS A 87 4.88 -6.08 25.45
N ILE A 88 5.56 -6.69 26.43
CA ILE A 88 6.80 -6.18 27.01
C ILE A 88 7.92 -6.10 25.95
N SER A 89 8.14 -7.16 25.17
CA SER A 89 9.19 -7.16 24.14
C SER A 89 8.95 -6.11 23.04
N ASN A 90 7.69 -5.90 22.67
CA ASN A 90 7.33 -4.88 21.70
C ASN A 90 7.47 -3.46 22.26
N MET A 91 7.14 -3.24 23.54
CA MET A 91 7.39 -1.96 24.23
C MET A 91 8.89 -1.63 24.25
N GLU A 92 9.74 -2.56 24.68
CA GLU A 92 11.20 -2.40 24.68
C GLU A 92 11.74 -2.09 23.26
N THR A 93 11.18 -2.74 22.24
CA THR A 93 11.56 -2.47 20.84
C THR A 93 11.16 -1.07 20.39
N ILE A 94 10.01 -0.56 20.83
CA ILE A 94 9.54 0.79 20.49
C ILE A 94 10.39 1.84 21.21
N GLU A 95 10.70 1.64 22.49
CA GLU A 95 11.59 2.53 23.26
C GLU A 95 12.99 2.59 22.64
N ASN A 96 13.53 1.44 22.22
CA ASN A 96 14.81 1.37 21.51
C ASN A 96 14.77 1.96 20.08
N LYS A 97 13.59 2.03 19.44
CA LYS A 97 13.42 2.70 18.14
C LYS A 97 13.21 4.20 18.28
N ALA A 98 12.61 4.67 19.36
CA ALA A 98 12.46 6.09 19.66
C ALA A 98 13.82 6.78 19.86
N SER A 99 14.81 6.08 20.42
CA SER A 99 16.21 6.54 20.47
C SER A 99 16.94 6.44 19.11
N GLN A 100 16.37 5.72 18.14
CA GLN A 100 16.83 5.63 16.74
C GLN A 100 16.09 6.59 15.80
N GLN A 101 15.45 7.66 16.29
CA GLN A 101 14.81 8.73 15.48
C GLN A 101 15.79 9.59 14.65
N LYS A 102 16.84 8.98 14.10
CA LYS A 102 17.72 9.55 13.07
C LYS A 102 17.28 9.20 11.64
N ILE A 103 16.05 8.70 11.45
CA ILE A 103 15.52 8.36 10.12
C ILE A 103 14.86 9.57 9.44
N ASP A 104 14.36 10.55 10.20
CA ASP A 104 13.67 11.72 9.61
C ASP A 104 14.61 12.63 8.78
N ASN A 105 15.92 12.56 9.03
CA ASN A 105 16.93 13.26 8.21
C ASN A 105 17.22 12.57 6.86
N LEU A 106 16.65 11.39 6.59
CA LEU A 106 16.75 10.73 5.28
C LEU A 106 15.60 11.13 4.34
N ILE A 107 14.53 11.74 4.85
CA ILE A 107 13.30 12.06 4.11
C ILE A 107 13.25 13.54 3.69
N GLN A 108 14.08 14.41 4.27
CA GLN A 108 14.35 15.70 3.64
C GLN A 108 15.13 15.46 2.35
N ASP A 109 14.42 15.40 1.23
CA ASP A 109 15.00 15.42 -0.11
C ASP A 109 15.93 16.64 -0.24
N LEU A 110 17.24 16.44 -0.03
CA LEU A 110 18.24 17.47 -0.24
C LEU A 110 18.03 18.09 -1.64
N PRO A 111 18.28 19.40 -1.83
CA PRO A 111 18.14 20.05 -3.13
C PRO A 111 18.98 19.36 -4.22
N LEU A 112 20.08 18.71 -3.84
CA LEU A 112 20.91 17.88 -4.70
C LEU A 112 20.21 16.58 -5.14
N ASN A 113 19.51 15.89 -4.23
CA ASN A 113 18.80 14.65 -4.54
C ASN A 113 17.68 14.89 -5.55
N LYS A 114 16.94 16.00 -5.40
CA LYS A 114 15.94 16.43 -6.39
C LYS A 114 16.55 16.68 -7.78
N GLN A 115 17.74 17.30 -7.84
CA GLN A 115 18.45 17.51 -9.11
C GLN A 115 18.92 16.20 -9.73
N ILE A 116 19.40 15.24 -8.93
CA ILE A 116 19.79 13.91 -9.40
C ILE A 116 18.59 13.16 -9.96
N LYS A 117 17.49 13.08 -9.21
CA LYS A 117 16.23 12.47 -9.67
C LYS A 117 15.75 13.10 -10.99
N ARG A 118 15.83 14.42 -11.12
CA ARG A 118 15.49 15.13 -12.35
C ARG A 118 16.40 14.74 -13.52
N ALA A 119 17.71 14.67 -13.30
CA ALA A 119 18.66 14.27 -14.33
C ALA A 119 18.43 12.81 -14.78
N GLU A 120 18.17 11.90 -13.84
CA GLU A 120 17.82 10.50 -14.14
C GLU A 120 16.53 10.40 -14.96
N LEU A 121 15.50 11.19 -14.61
CA LEU A 121 14.24 11.22 -15.35
C LEU A 121 14.43 11.71 -16.79
N ILE A 122 15.20 12.78 -16.98
CA ILE A 122 15.50 13.33 -18.31
C ILE A 122 16.25 12.28 -19.14
N LEU A 123 17.28 11.65 -18.58
CA LEU A 123 18.04 10.59 -19.27
C LEU A 123 17.13 9.43 -19.66
N ALA A 124 16.33 8.91 -18.74
CA ALA A 124 15.40 7.82 -19.01
C ALA A 124 14.39 8.18 -20.11
N ALA A 125 13.80 9.38 -20.05
CA ALA A 125 12.86 9.87 -21.05
C ALA A 125 13.53 10.03 -22.43
N THR A 126 14.76 10.57 -22.49
CA THR A 126 15.47 10.73 -23.78
C THR A 126 15.73 9.41 -24.48
N VAL A 127 16.13 8.38 -23.73
CA VAL A 127 16.34 7.03 -24.27
C VAL A 127 15.03 6.42 -24.74
N ALA A 128 13.93 6.63 -24.02
CA ALA A 128 12.60 6.17 -24.46
C ALA A 128 12.14 6.85 -25.75
N VAL A 129 12.22 8.19 -25.80
CA VAL A 129 11.79 9.01 -26.96
C VAL A 129 12.59 8.70 -28.21
N LYS A 130 13.89 8.39 -28.06
CA LYS A 130 14.77 8.04 -29.18
C LYS A 130 14.78 6.53 -29.49
N CYS A 131 13.92 5.75 -28.84
CA CYS A 131 13.82 4.29 -28.99
C CYS A 131 15.18 3.58 -28.81
N LEU A 132 16.02 4.10 -27.93
CA LEU A 132 17.34 3.53 -27.63
C LEU A 132 17.20 2.37 -26.63
N SER A 133 18.13 1.42 -26.69
CA SER A 133 18.16 0.29 -25.76
C SER A 133 18.38 0.76 -24.32
N PHE A 134 17.58 0.27 -23.37
CA PHE A 134 17.76 0.58 -21.95
C PHE A 134 19.07 0.04 -21.37
N SER A 135 19.66 -0.97 -22.02
CA SER A 135 21.00 -1.48 -21.67
C SER A 135 22.09 -0.45 -21.93
N LEU A 136 21.85 0.57 -22.79
CA LEU A 136 22.79 1.68 -23.00
C LEU A 136 23.09 2.43 -21.70
N MET A 137 22.13 2.51 -20.77
CA MET A 137 22.34 3.21 -19.50
C MET A 137 23.44 2.58 -18.65
N ASP A 138 23.63 1.26 -18.75
CA ASP A 138 24.66 0.55 -17.98
C ASP A 138 26.08 0.97 -18.37
N THR A 139 26.29 1.40 -19.63
CA THR A 139 27.57 1.91 -20.11
C THR A 139 27.64 3.43 -20.10
N LEU A 140 26.53 4.12 -20.40
CA LEU A 140 26.46 5.57 -20.50
C LEU A 140 26.69 6.26 -19.15
N ILE A 141 26.09 5.78 -18.05
CA ILE A 141 26.24 6.43 -16.75
C ILE A 141 27.69 6.41 -16.24
N PRO A 142 28.43 5.28 -16.28
CA PRO A 142 29.85 5.27 -15.96
C PRO A 142 30.69 6.23 -16.81
N ILE A 143 30.35 6.38 -18.10
CA ILE A 143 31.02 7.31 -19.01
C ILE A 143 30.75 8.76 -18.59
N ILE A 144 29.49 9.11 -18.32
CA ILE A 144 29.11 10.46 -17.85
C ILE A 144 29.85 10.83 -16.57
N SER A 145 29.97 9.91 -15.61
CA SER A 145 30.73 10.16 -14.37
C SER A 145 32.22 10.39 -14.59
N LYS A 146 32.80 9.85 -15.68
CA LYS A 146 34.20 10.07 -16.06
C LYS A 146 34.39 11.36 -16.86
N ILE A 147 33.43 11.70 -17.73
CA ILE A 147 33.47 12.94 -18.54
C ILE A 147 33.29 14.17 -17.66
N PHE A 148 32.43 14.09 -16.63
CA PHE A 148 32.12 15.20 -15.73
C PHE A 148 32.58 14.92 -14.29
N PRO A 149 33.90 14.93 -14.02
CA PRO A 149 34.46 14.61 -12.71
C PRO A 149 34.26 15.73 -11.67
N ASP A 150 33.87 16.94 -12.09
CA ASP A 150 33.55 18.08 -11.25
C ASP A 150 32.08 18.06 -10.75
N SER A 151 31.19 17.49 -11.56
CA SER A 151 29.76 17.43 -11.26
C SER A 151 29.43 16.43 -10.17
N LYS A 152 28.92 16.94 -9.03
CA LYS A 152 28.37 16.13 -7.94
C LYS A 152 27.16 15.31 -8.40
N ILE A 153 26.37 15.84 -9.33
CA ILE A 153 25.18 15.18 -9.88
C ILE A 153 25.61 13.97 -10.70
N ALA A 154 26.54 14.16 -11.64
CA ALA A 154 27.02 13.09 -12.52
C ALA A 154 27.56 11.89 -11.72
N LYS A 155 28.38 12.17 -10.69
CA LYS A 155 28.93 11.13 -9.80
C LYS A 155 27.88 10.32 -9.04
N GLN A 156 26.73 10.91 -8.75
CA GLN A 156 25.65 10.28 -7.97
C GLN A 156 24.53 9.70 -8.84
N LEU A 157 24.64 9.79 -10.17
CA LEU A 157 23.71 9.10 -11.07
C LEU A 157 23.84 7.58 -10.86
N SER A 158 22.71 6.93 -10.61
CA SER A 158 22.65 5.49 -10.33
C SER A 158 21.72 4.76 -11.32
N LEU A 159 21.49 5.39 -12.48
CA LEU A 159 20.59 4.88 -13.49
C LEU A 159 21.22 3.69 -14.24
N LYS A 160 20.48 2.59 -14.29
CA LYS A 160 20.84 1.34 -14.97
C LYS A 160 19.62 0.79 -15.68
N ARG A 161 19.75 -0.31 -16.43
CA ARG A 161 18.61 -0.89 -17.17
C ARG A 161 17.34 -1.05 -16.34
N THR A 162 17.39 -1.77 -15.21
CA THR A 162 16.20 -2.07 -14.38
C THR A 162 15.55 -0.81 -13.82
N LYS A 163 16.36 0.11 -13.31
CA LYS A 163 15.90 1.40 -12.79
C LYS A 163 15.28 2.26 -13.90
N THR A 164 15.89 2.28 -15.08
CA THR A 164 15.38 3.00 -16.26
C THR A 164 14.01 2.47 -16.67
N THR A 165 13.84 1.15 -16.74
CA THR A 165 12.55 0.54 -17.04
C THR A 165 11.49 0.90 -15.99
N ALA A 166 11.83 0.83 -14.70
CA ALA A 166 10.90 1.18 -13.64
C ALA A 166 10.48 2.67 -13.69
N VAL A 167 11.43 3.58 -13.91
CA VAL A 167 11.16 5.03 -14.05
C VAL A 167 10.27 5.29 -15.25
N ILE A 168 10.58 4.71 -16.42
CA ILE A 168 9.77 4.88 -17.63
C ILE A 168 8.37 4.32 -17.44
N HIS A 169 8.23 3.16 -16.79
CA HIS A 169 6.93 2.59 -16.50
C HIS A 169 6.09 3.55 -15.63
N SER A 170 6.66 4.08 -14.55
CA SER A 170 5.96 5.05 -13.70
C SER A 170 5.64 6.37 -14.41
N LEU A 171 6.50 6.81 -15.33
CA LEU A 171 6.25 7.99 -16.14
C LEU A 171 5.15 7.72 -17.17
N SER A 172 5.11 6.52 -17.76
CA SER A 172 4.14 6.13 -18.77
C SER A 172 2.70 6.11 -18.25
N THR A 173 2.49 5.71 -16.99
CA THR A 173 1.15 5.72 -16.39
C THR A 173 0.61 7.14 -16.26
N VAL A 174 1.45 8.08 -15.78
CA VAL A 174 1.07 9.50 -15.66
C VAL A 174 0.83 10.12 -17.03
N LEU A 175 1.72 9.86 -18.00
CA LEU A 175 1.55 10.37 -19.36
C LEU A 175 0.29 9.81 -20.03
N LEU A 176 -0.07 8.56 -19.76
CA LEU A 176 -1.28 7.96 -20.31
C LEU A 176 -2.55 8.60 -19.75
N GLU A 177 -2.57 8.94 -18.46
CA GLU A 177 -3.66 9.69 -17.82
C GLU A 177 -3.81 11.08 -18.46
N ASP A 178 -2.70 11.82 -18.61
CA ASP A 178 -2.69 13.13 -19.28
C ASP A 178 -3.14 13.04 -20.75
N LEU A 179 -2.71 11.99 -21.45
CA LEU A 179 -3.12 11.73 -22.83
C LEU A 179 -4.61 11.42 -22.89
N ASN A 180 -5.13 10.59 -21.98
CA ASN A 180 -6.54 10.25 -21.92
C ASN A 180 -7.40 11.51 -21.69
N GLU A 181 -7.00 12.39 -20.76
CA GLU A 181 -7.70 13.66 -20.52
C GLU A 181 -7.74 14.54 -21.78
N LYS A 182 -6.62 14.64 -22.50
CA LYS A 182 -6.54 15.42 -23.74
C LYS A 182 -7.37 14.79 -24.88
N LEU A 183 -7.43 13.47 -24.94
CA LEU A 183 -8.20 12.74 -25.94
C LEU A 183 -9.71 12.78 -25.69
N MET A 184 -10.15 12.86 -24.43
CA MET A 184 -11.56 12.98 -24.07
C MET A 184 -12.17 14.35 -24.43
N LYS A 185 -11.35 15.35 -24.80
CA LYS A 185 -11.85 16.62 -25.34
C LYS A 185 -12.44 16.39 -26.74
N PRO A 186 -13.72 16.75 -26.98
CA PRO A 186 -14.35 16.52 -28.28
C PRO A 186 -13.57 17.23 -29.39
N GLY A 187 -13.23 16.49 -30.45
CA GLY A 187 -12.50 16.98 -31.62
C GLY A 187 -10.99 16.73 -31.63
N SER A 188 -10.36 16.42 -30.49
CA SER A 188 -8.90 16.21 -30.41
C SER A 188 -8.44 14.86 -30.98
N PHE A 189 -9.26 13.82 -30.84
CA PHE A 189 -8.97 12.48 -31.36
C PHE A 189 -8.94 12.43 -32.91
N PHE A 190 -9.83 13.17 -33.57
CA PHE A 190 -9.89 13.22 -35.04
C PHE A 190 -8.61 13.84 -35.64
N PHE A 191 -8.04 14.84 -34.96
CA PHE A 191 -6.79 15.47 -35.37
C PHE A 191 -5.60 14.51 -35.30
N LEU A 192 -5.55 13.62 -34.31
CA LEU A 192 -4.50 12.61 -34.18
C LEU A 192 -4.60 11.51 -35.24
N LEU A 193 -5.80 11.04 -35.55
CA LEU A 193 -6.02 10.07 -36.63
C LEU A 193 -5.59 10.62 -37.99
N LEU A 194 -5.91 11.89 -38.26
CA LEU A 194 -5.47 12.57 -39.48
C LEU A 194 -3.95 12.73 -39.54
N TRP A 195 -3.31 13.06 -38.41
CA TRP A 195 -1.86 13.19 -38.33
C TRP A 195 -1.13 11.86 -38.54
N MET A 196 -1.64 10.77 -37.96
CA MET A 196 -1.05 9.44 -38.13
C MET A 196 -1.16 8.94 -39.57
N ASN A 197 -2.28 9.21 -40.26
CA ASN A 197 -2.43 8.87 -41.67
C ASN A 197 -1.48 9.67 -42.57
N GLN A 198 -1.30 10.96 -42.30
CA GLN A 198 -0.36 11.80 -43.06
C GLN A 198 1.10 11.32 -42.87
N LEU A 199 1.47 10.95 -41.63
CA LEU A 199 2.80 10.44 -41.33
C LEU A 199 3.05 9.09 -42.02
N MET A 200 2.05 8.20 -42.07
CA MET A 200 2.15 6.93 -42.79
C MET A 200 2.38 7.13 -44.28
N LEU A 201 1.68 8.09 -44.90
CA LEU A 201 1.88 8.43 -46.32
C LEU A 201 3.29 8.98 -46.59
N ILE A 202 3.83 9.81 -45.70
CA ILE A 202 5.19 10.35 -45.82
C ILE A 202 6.27 9.27 -45.65
N ILE A 203 6.06 8.31 -44.74
CA ILE A 203 6.99 7.20 -44.54
C ILE A 203 6.96 6.26 -45.75
N LEU A 204 5.76 5.94 -46.27
CA LEU A 204 5.61 5.11 -47.47
C LEU A 204 6.22 5.78 -48.70
N SER A 205 6.14 7.11 -48.86
CA SER A 205 6.74 7.81 -49.99
C SER A 205 8.28 7.88 -49.93
N ASN A 206 8.88 7.90 -48.72
CA ASN A 206 10.34 7.94 -48.56
C ASN A 206 11.01 6.55 -48.56
N VAL A 207 10.24 5.46 -48.43
CA VAL A 207 10.76 4.08 -48.53
C VAL A 207 10.67 3.56 -49.98
N LEU A 208 9.82 4.17 -50.82
CA LEU A 208 9.62 3.78 -52.23
C LEU A 208 10.48 4.58 -53.24
N PHE A 209 11.35 5.47 -52.78
CA PHE A 209 12.29 6.27 -53.60
C PHE A 209 13.70 6.14 -53.05
#